data_AF-A0A1M3CQK8-F1
#
_entry.id   AF-A0A1M3CQK8-F1
#
_cell.length_a   1.000
_cell.length_b   1.000
_cell.length_c   1.000
_cell.angle_alpha   90.00
_cell.angle_beta   90.00
_cell.angle_gamma   90.00
#
_symmetry.space_group_name_H-M   'P 1'
#
loop_
_entity.id
_entity.type
_entity.pdbx_description
1 polymer ?
#
loop_
_entity_poly.entity_id
_entity_poly.type
_entity_poly.pdbx_seq_one_letter_code
_entity_poly.pdbx_strand_id
1 'polypeptide(L)' 'MQIASRLSNIEQSGHFGDHKSVGENIWELRWKNGRRIYYAYIPEASILVLLGGNKNGQNKDIKQAKKIYESHIE' A
#
# COMPACT_ATOMS: atom_id res chain seq x y z
N MET A 1 -9.52 3.24 14.06
CA MET A 1 -9.81 4.10 12.90
C MET A 1 -8.58 4.69 12.16
N GLN A 2 -7.33 4.39 12.52
CA GLN A 2 -6.16 5.03 11.89
C GLN A 2 -5.95 4.69 10.40
N ILE A 3 -6.35 3.49 9.96
CA ILE A 3 -6.24 3.08 8.55
C ILE A 3 -7.26 3.83 7.70
N ALA A 4 -8.54 3.76 8.07
CA ALA A 4 -9.63 4.41 7.35
C ALA A 4 -9.41 5.92 7.22
N SER A 5 -8.99 6.59 8.29
CA SER A 5 -8.65 8.01 8.23
C SER A 5 -7.49 8.31 7.28
N ARG A 6 -6.45 7.45 7.23
CA ARG A 6 -5.35 7.61 6.28
C ARG A 6 -5.82 7.44 4.83
N LEU A 7 -6.65 6.43 4.55
CA LEU A 7 -7.20 6.20 3.21
C LEU A 7 -8.10 7.35 2.78
N SER A 8 -8.95 7.86 3.67
CA SER A 8 -9.81 9.01 3.38
C SER A 8 -9.01 10.29 3.11
N ASN A 9 -7.91 10.52 3.82
CA ASN A 9 -7.01 11.66 3.52
C ASN A 9 -6.34 11.52 2.15
N ILE A 10 -5.96 10.30 1.76
CA ILE A 10 -5.40 10.02 0.44
C ILE A 10 -6.44 10.31 -0.65
N GLU A 11 -7.65 9.78 -0.48
CA GLU A 11 -8.76 9.97 -1.41
C GLU A 11 -9.12 11.45 -1.57
N GLN A 12 -9.24 12.20 -0.47
CA GLN A 12 -9.70 13.59 -0.50
C GLN A 12 -8.61 14.59 -0.91
N SER A 13 -7.34 14.33 -0.57
CA SER A 13 -6.28 15.35 -0.66
C SER A 13 -4.95 14.83 -1.18
N GLY A 14 -4.85 13.55 -1.54
CA GLY A 14 -3.59 12.93 -1.94
C GLY A 14 -2.55 12.85 -0.82
N HIS A 15 -2.94 13.01 0.46
CA HIS A 15 -2.01 13.05 1.58
C HIS A 15 -1.70 11.65 2.15
N PHE A 16 -0.65 11.00 1.63
CA PHE A 16 -0.22 9.66 2.03
C PHE A 16 0.48 9.59 3.40
N GLY A 17 1.06 10.70 3.86
CA GLY A 17 1.91 10.71 5.07
C GLY A 17 3.17 9.88 4.90
N ASP A 18 3.46 9.02 5.89
CA ASP A 18 4.65 8.16 5.82
C ASP A 18 4.40 6.97 4.88
N HIS A 19 4.98 7.04 3.70
CA HIS A 19 4.92 6.00 2.68
C HIS A 19 6.23 5.94 1.89
N LYS A 20 6.49 4.82 1.23
CA LYS A 20 7.66 4.66 0.35
C LYS A 20 7.39 3.67 -0.77
N SER A 21 8.12 3.80 -1.88
CA SER A 21 8.20 2.72 -2.87
C SER A 21 9.02 1.54 -2.32
N VAL A 22 8.61 0.32 -2.69
CA VAL A 22 9.34 -0.93 -2.43
C VAL A 22 9.73 -1.65 -3.72
N GLY A 23 9.66 -0.94 -4.86
CA GLY A 23 9.99 -1.45 -6.18
C GLY A 23 8.81 -2.13 -6.90
N GLU A 24 8.97 -2.32 -8.21
CA GLU A 24 7.99 -3.01 -9.09
C GLU A 24 6.57 -2.45 -8.94
N ASN A 25 6.44 -1.12 -9.01
CA ASN A 25 5.16 -0.39 -8.90
C ASN A 25 4.44 -0.53 -7.54
N ILE A 26 5.04 -1.19 -6.56
CA ILE A 26 4.49 -1.35 -5.22
C ILE A 26 5.01 -0.27 -4.28
N TRP A 27 4.10 0.22 -3.45
CA TRP A 27 4.32 1.20 -2.41
C TRP A 27 3.80 0.67 -1.07
N GLU A 28 4.38 1.14 0.03
CA GLU A 28 3.92 0.83 1.38
C GLU A 28 3.56 2.11 2.16
N LEU A 29 2.38 2.12 2.79
CA LEU A 29 2.04 3.03 3.86
C LEU A 29 2.59 2.49 5.19
N ARG A 30 3.18 3.35 6.02
CA ARG A 30 3.85 2.96 7.26
C ARG A 30 3.25 3.65 8.48
N TRP A 31 3.01 2.86 9.53
CA TRP A 31 2.68 3.38 10.86
C TRP A 31 3.80 3.06 11.85
N LYS A 32 3.97 3.95 12.84
CA LYS A 32 4.95 3.82 13.92
C LYS A 32 4.77 2.52 14.72
N ASN A 33 3.53 2.03 14.85
CA ASN A 33 3.22 0.77 15.53
C ASN A 33 3.59 -0.50 14.73
N GLY A 34 4.22 -0.35 13.55
CA GLY A 34 4.66 -1.46 12.72
C GLY A 34 3.69 -1.86 11.61
N ARG A 35 2.43 -1.38 11.61
CA ARG A 35 1.47 -1.69 10.53
C ARG A 35 1.99 -1.23 9.17
N ARG A 36 1.69 -2.02 8.14
CA ARG A 36 1.96 -1.73 6.72
C ARG A 36 0.70 -1.94 5.89
N ILE A 37 0.52 -1.13 4.87
CA ILE A 37 -0.45 -1.38 3.79
C ILE A 37 0.28 -1.22 2.47
N TYR A 38 0.18 -2.22 1.63
CA TYR A 38 0.79 -2.23 0.30
C TYR A 38 -0.25 -1.84 -0.73
N TYR A 39 0.16 -0.96 -1.64
CA TYR A 39 -0.69 -0.45 -2.71
C TYR A 39 0.12 -0.21 -3.98
N ALA A 40 -0.56 -0.09 -5.11
CA ALA A 40 0.02 0.31 -6.39
C ALA A 40 -0.75 1.50 -6.97
N TYR A 41 -0.13 2.26 -7.88
CA TYR A 41 -0.86 3.25 -8.67
C TYR A 41 -1.53 2.55 -9.85
N ILE A 42 -2.80 2.86 -10.09
CA ILE A 42 -3.55 2.37 -11.26
C ILE A 42 -4.30 3.53 -11.93
N PRO A 43 -4.44 3.53 -13.27
CA PRO A 43 -5.12 4.59 -14.00
C PRO A 43 -6.57 4.84 -13.54
N GLU A 44 -7.29 3.78 -13.16
CA GLU A 44 -8.73 3.80 -12.96
C GLU A 44 -9.15 4.38 -11.59
N ALA A 45 -8.33 4.17 -10.55
CA ALA A 45 -8.69 4.48 -9.17
C ALA A 45 -7.65 5.33 -8.43
N SER A 46 -6.67 5.89 -9.13
CA SER A 46 -5.45 6.51 -8.58
C SER A 46 -4.55 5.55 -7.78
N ILE A 47 -5.11 4.74 -6.87
CA ILE A 47 -4.40 3.66 -6.17
C ILE A 47 -5.25 2.39 -6.03
N LEU A 48 -4.57 1.25 -5.99
CA LEU A 48 -5.12 -0.06 -5.66
C LEU A 48 -4.51 -0.57 -4.36
N VAL A 49 -5.32 -0.80 -3.33
CA VAL A 49 -4.86 -1.40 -2.07
C VAL A 49 -4.79 -2.93 -2.24
N LEU A 50 -3.62 -3.51 -1.99
CA LEU A 50 -3.33 -4.91 -2.33
C LEU A 50 -3.30 -5.81 -1.09
N LEU A 51 -2.69 -5.34 0.00
CA LEU A 51 -2.39 -6.18 1.15
C LEU A 51 -2.18 -5.36 2.43
N GLY A 52 -2.64 -5.88 3.56
CA GLY A 52 -2.28 -5.39 4.89
C GLY A 52 -1.21 -6.27 5.55
N GLY A 53 -0.33 -5.67 6.35
CA GLY A 53 0.76 -6.40 6.99
C GLY A 53 1.36 -5.69 8.20
N ASN A 54 2.49 -6.20 8.66
CA ASN A 54 3.26 -5.66 9.77
C ASN A 54 4.76 -5.73 9.46
N LYS A 55 5.56 -4.86 10.07
CA LYS A 55 7.01 -4.75 9.86
C LYS A 55 7.76 -6.09 9.99
N ASN A 56 7.29 -7.00 10.84
CA ASN A 56 7.91 -8.31 11.07
C ASN A 56 7.73 -9.28 9.89
N GLY A 57 6.75 -9.04 9.01
CA GLY A 57 6.46 -9.85 7.81
C GLY A 57 6.80 -9.16 6.49
N GLN A 58 7.44 -7.99 6.54
CA GLN A 58 7.51 -7.05 5.41
C GLN A 58 8.03 -7.68 4.12
N ASN A 59 9.11 -8.45 4.17
CA ASN A 59 9.67 -9.07 2.95
C ASN A 59 8.72 -10.08 2.30
N LYS A 60 7.94 -10.82 3.10
CA LYS A 60 6.94 -11.76 2.59
C LYS A 60 5.77 -10.99 1.97
N ASP A 61 5.29 -9.97 2.67
CA ASP A 61 4.15 -9.17 2.23
C ASP A 61 4.46 -8.39 0.95
N ILE A 62 5.68 -7.85 0.78
CA ILE A 62 6.11 -7.17 -0.45
C ILE A 62 6.04 -8.15 -1.64
N LYS A 63 6.59 -9.36 -1.50
CA LYS A 63 6.54 -10.38 -2.56
C LYS A 63 5.10 -10.75 -2.92
N GLN A 64 4.24 -10.87 -1.91
CA GLN A 64 2.84 -11.19 -2.13
C GLN A 64 2.08 -10.04 -2.80
N ALA A 65 2.33 -8.78 -2.41
CA ALA A 65 1.72 -7.61 -3.02
C ALA A 65 2.09 -7.48 -4.51
N LYS A 66 3.37 -7.72 -4.86
CA LYS A 66 3.83 -7.76 -6.25
C LYS A 66 3.08 -8.80 -7.07
N LYS A 67 2.97 -10.02 -6.55
CA LYS A 67 2.22 -11.10 -7.20
C LYS A 67 0.73 -10.75 -7.41
N ILE A 68 0.09 -10.13 -6.41
CA ILE A 68 -1.31 -9.71 -6.51
C ILE A 68 -1.46 -8.64 -7.60
N TYR A 69 -0.54 -7.68 -7.67
CA TYR A 69 -0.55 -6.64 -8.69
C TYR A 69 -0.33 -7.20 -10.10
N GLU A 70 0.65 -8.09 -10.28
CA GLU A 70 0.90 -8.77 -11.55
C GLU A 70 -0.34 -9.51 -12.05
N SER A 71 -1.03 -10.25 -11.17
CA SER A 71 -2.29 -10.94 -11.54
C SER A 71 -3.48 -10.00 -11.79
N HIS A 72 -3.36 -8.70 -11.47
CA HIS A 72 -4.40 -7.71 -11.74
C HIS A 72 -4.21 -6.98 -13.08
N ILE A 73 -2.97 -6.94 -13.58
CA ILE A 73 -2.64 -6.29 -14.86
C ILE A 73 -2.64 -7.25 -16.06
N GLU A 74 -2.76 -8.56 -15.81
CA GLU A 74 -3.06 -9.60 -16.82
C GLU A 74 -4.54 -9.58 -17.22
#